data_AF-A0A2S9FG06-F1
#
_entry.id   AF-A0A2S9FG06-F1
#
_cell.length_a   1.000
_cell.length_b   1.000
_cell.length_c   1.000
_cell.angle_alpha   90.00
_cell.angle_beta   90.00
_cell.angle_gamma   90.00
#
_symmetry.space_group_name_H-M   'P 1'
#
loop_
_entity.id
_entity.type
_entity.pdbx_description
1 polymer ?
#
loop_
_entity_poly.entity_id
_entity_poly.type
_entity_poly.pdbx_seq_one_letter_code
_entity_poly.pdbx_strand_id
1 'polypeptide(L)' 'TATFCEALAKAGINIDLISTSEIRISVLIKDTELDRAVAALHEAFGLGGDEEAVVYAGTGR' A
#
# COMPACT_ATOMS: atom_id res chain seq x y z
N THR A 1 7.84 -4.33 -5.02
CA THR A 1 7.26 -5.22 -4.00
C THR A 1 8.06 -5.24 -2.71
N ALA A 2 9.41 -5.16 -2.73
CA ALA A 2 10.26 -5.19 -1.53
C ALA A 2 9.81 -4.21 -0.41
N THR A 3 9.69 -2.91 -0.70
CA THR A 3 9.24 -1.90 0.28
C THR A 3 7.86 -2.20 0.87
N PHE A 4 6.92 -2.66 0.04
CA PHE A 4 5.56 -3.00 0.46
C PHE A 4 5.55 -4.15 1.46
N CYS A 5 6.22 -5.25 1.13
CA CYS A 5 6.29 -6.42 2.00
C CYS A 5 7.12 -6.13 3.26
N GLU A 6 8.21 -5.38 3.15
CA GLU A 6 9.03 -4.97 4.29
C GLU A 6 8.26 -4.08 5.27
N ALA A 7 7.43 -3.17 4.79
CA ALA A 7 6.60 -2.31 5.65
C ALA A 7 5.63 -3.16 6.49
N LEU A 8 4.93 -4.10 5.86
CA LEU A 8 4.01 -5.00 6.55
C LEU A 8 4.76 -5.94 7.52
N ALA A 9 5.93 -6.45 7.13
CA ALA A 9 6.75 -7.30 7.99
C ALA A 9 7.28 -6.55 9.22
N LYS A 10 7.74 -5.30 9.06
CA LYS A 10 8.16 -4.43 10.18
C LYS A 10 7.01 -4.09 11.12
N ALA A 11 5.79 -3.98 10.59
CA ALA A 11 4.58 -3.83 11.38
C ALA A 11 4.10 -5.14 12.04
N GLY A 12 4.75 -6.27 11.76
CA GLY A 12 4.38 -7.59 12.28
C GLY A 12 3.07 -8.14 11.71
N ILE A 13 2.70 -7.73 10.50
CA ILE A 13 1.44 -8.10 9.84
C ILE A 13 1.69 -9.29 8.92
N ASN A 14 0.91 -10.35 9.08
CA ASN A 14 0.99 -11.52 8.22
C ASN A 14 0.28 -11.28 6.89
N ILE A 15 0.87 -11.75 5.79
CA ILE A 15 0.24 -11.72 4.48
C ILE A 15 -0.21 -13.13 4.11
N ASP A 16 -1.52 -13.33 3.96
CA ASP A 16 -2.12 -14.63 3.64
C ASP A 16 -2.05 -14.94 2.14
N LEU A 17 -2.23 -13.90 1.31
CA LEU A 17 -2.18 -14.00 -0.14
C LEU A 17 -1.66 -12.71 -0.76
N ILE A 18 -0.89 -12.84 -1.84
CA ILE A 18 -0.40 -11.74 -2.66
C ILE A 18 -0.86 -11.96 -4.10
N SER A 19 -1.40 -10.90 -4.71
CA SER A 19 -1.72 -10.83 -6.14
C SER A 19 -1.20 -9.51 -6.70
N THR A 20 -0.47 -9.57 -7.81
CA THR A 20 0.16 -8.37 -8.41
C THR A 20 -0.15 -8.25 -9.90
N SER A 21 -0.24 -7.00 -10.37
CA SER A 21 -0.21 -6.59 -11.77
C SER A 21 0.92 -5.58 -11.98
N GLU A 22 1.10 -5.07 -13.19
CA GLU A 22 2.11 -4.05 -13.50
C GLU A 22 1.95 -2.77 -12.65
N ILE A 23 0.71 -2.41 -12.30
CA ILE A 23 0.38 -1.14 -11.64
C ILE A 23 -0.24 -1.30 -10.24
N ARG A 24 -0.44 -2.54 -9.77
CA ARG A 24 -1.13 -2.81 -8.50
C ARG A 24 -0.55 -4.00 -7.77
N ILE A 25 -0.37 -3.84 -6.48
CA ILE A 25 -0.10 -4.91 -5.52
C ILE A 25 -1.32 -5.01 -4.61
N SER A 26 -1.91 -6.19 -4.51
CA SER A 26 -3.04 -6.49 -3.62
C SER A 26 -2.65 -7.61 -2.67
N VAL A 27 -2.99 -7.47 -1.39
CA VAL A 27 -2.73 -8.48 -0.37
C VAL A 27 -3.98 -8.79 0.46
N LEU A 28 -4.08 -10.02 0.93
CA LEU A 28 -5.05 -10.42 1.95
C LEU A 28 -4.35 -10.53 3.30
N ILE A 29 -4.96 -9.92 4.32
CA ILE A 29 -4.51 -9.86 5.71
C ILE A 29 -5.72 -10.02 6.63
N LYS A 30 -5.49 -10.20 7.94
CA LYS A 30 -6.57 -10.18 8.92
C LYS A 30 -7.24 -8.81 8.98
N ASP A 31 -8.57 -8.78 9.07
CA ASP A 31 -9.34 -7.54 9.15
C ASP A 31 -8.92 -6.66 10.33
N THR A 32 -8.58 -7.29 11.47
CA THR A 32 -8.12 -6.62 12.69
C THR A 32 -6.79 -5.88 12.53
N GLU A 33 -6.06 -6.12 11.44
CA GLU A 33 -4.76 -5.51 11.15
C GLU A 33 -4.85 -4.41 10.08
N LEU A 34 -6.03 -4.16 9.52
CA LEU A 34 -6.23 -3.28 8.37
C LEU A 34 -5.70 -1.86 8.63
N ASP A 35 -6.10 -1.23 9.73
CA ASP A 35 -5.70 0.15 10.03
C ASP A 35 -4.18 0.29 10.19
N ARG A 36 -3.54 -0.70 10.82
CA ARG A 36 -2.08 -0.75 11.00
C ARG A 36 -1.36 -0.98 9.67
N ALA A 37 -1.92 -1.84 8.81
CA ALA A 37 -1.38 -2.10 7.48
C ALA A 37 -1.42 -0.85 6.60
N VAL A 38 -2.57 -0.16 6.57
CA VAL A 38 -2.75 1.08 5.81
C VAL A 38 -1.81 2.16 6.30
N ALA A 39 -1.72 2.37 7.62
CA ALA A 39 -0.81 3.36 8.20
C ALA A 39 0.67 3.06 7.85
N ALA A 40 1.12 1.82 8.03
CA ALA A 40 2.49 1.41 7.71
C ALA A 40 2.83 1.59 6.22
N LEU A 41 1.88 1.30 5.33
CA LEU A 41 2.04 1.52 3.90
C LEU A 41 2.05 3.01 3.55
N HIS A 42 1.14 3.81 4.12
CA HIS A 42 1.12 5.26 3.90
C HIS A 42 2.42 5.92 4.36
N GLU A 43 2.98 5.49 5.49
CA GLU A 43 4.29 5.95 5.98
C GLU A 43 5.41 5.54 5.02
N ALA A 44 5.46 4.25 4.63
CA ALA A 44 6.51 3.73 3.77
C ALA A 44 6.53 4.36 2.37
N PHE A 45 5.39 4.83 1.86
CA PHE A 45 5.24 5.47 0.55
C PHE A 45 5.03 6.98 0.61
N GLY A 46 5.00 7.59 1.80
CA GLY A 46 4.80 9.04 1.96
C GLY A 46 3.42 9.55 1.53
N LEU A 47 2.37 8.72 1.65
CA LEU A 47 1.01 9.01 1.17
C LEU A 47 0.08 9.62 2.24
N GLY A 48 0.60 9.90 3.44
CA GLY A 48 -0.19 10.45 4.55
C GLY A 48 -0.25 11.98 4.61
N GLY A 49 0.26 12.69 3.60
CA GLY A 49 0.27 14.16 3.57
C GLY A 49 -1.03 14.79 3.05
N ASP A 50 -1.23 16.08 3.35
CA ASP A 50 -2.32 16.93 2.81
C ASP A 50 -2.09 17.36 1.34
N GLU A 51 -0.95 16.98 0.73
CA GLU A 51 -0.69 17.25 -0.68
C GLU A 51 -1.51 16.31 -1.57
N GLU A 52 -2.51 16.88 -2.25
CA GLU A 52 -3.17 16.18 -3.36
C GLU A 52 -2.11 15.76 -4.38
N ALA A 53 -2.02 14.45 -4.61
CA ALA A 53 -1.24 13.94 -5.72
C ALA A 53 -1.81 14.53 -7.02
N VAL A 54 -1.08 15.47 -7.63
CA VAL A 54 -1.47 16.06 -8.91
C VAL A 54 -1.38 14.98 -9.97
N VAL A 55 -2.53 14.36 -10.27
CA VAL A 55 -2.63 13.37 -11.33
C VAL A 55 -2.54 14.10 -12.66
N TYR A 56 -1.40 14.00 -13.35
CA TYR A 56 -1.35 14.24 -14.79
C TYR A 56 -2.07 13.08 -15.49
N ALA A 57 -3.38 12.97 -15.27
CA ALA A 57 -4.21 12.11 -16.10
C ALA A 57 -4.12 12.71 -17.50
N GLY A 58 -3.32 12.07 -18.36
CA GLY A 58 -3.28 12.39 -19.78
C GLY A 58 -4.72 12.52 -20.26
N THR A 59 -5.02 13.69 -20.85
CA THR A 59 -6.37 14.05 -21.31
C THR A 59 -6.98 12.85 -22.01
N GLY A 60 -8.05 12.30 -21.45
CA GLY A 60 -8.76 11.17 -22.03
C GLY A 60 -9.07 11.45 -23.49
N ARG A 61 -8.34 10.77 -24.37
CA ARG A 61 -8.62 10.54 -25.78
C ARG A 61 -8.11 9.16 -26.14
#